data_AF-A0A6T9XZS8-F1
#
_entry.id   AF-A0A6T9XZS8-F1
#
_cell.length_a   1.000
_cell.length_b   1.000
_cell.length_c   1.000
_cell.angle_alpha   90.00
_cell.angle_beta   90.00
_cell.angle_gamma   90.00
#
_symmetry.space_group_name_H-M   'P 1'
#
loop_
_entity.id
_entity.type
_entity.pdbx_description
1 polymer ?
#
loop_
_entity_poly.entity_id
_entity_poly.type
_entity_poly.pdbx_seq_one_letter_code
_entity_poly.pdbx_strand_id
1 'polypeptide(L)'
;MLTAVRSAVVVGLTLLAVTSPIAQQKTVFTPQVYARINSVYGSEAKEDVAKWRQLVDELQSEDLDEKLYQINRFFNRFDFVDDLVHWQQKDYWATPIEFISTGAGDCEDYTIAKYFSLIELGVPEQQLRLMYVTALELRQPHMVLAYYETPTSIPLVLDNINRRILPANKRRDLSPIYSFNGNGLWAAKAMGTGRKLRGSGPMKMWDDMVERLDRVMYGDKEE
;
A
#
# COMPACT_ATOMS: atom_id res chain seq x y z
N MET A 1 -39.61 -46.11 -46.10
CA MET A 1 -38.30 -45.42 -46.19
C MET A 1 -38.41 -44.13 -45.37
N LEU A 2 -37.85 -44.09 -44.15
CA LEU A 2 -37.72 -42.87 -43.36
C LEU A 2 -36.24 -42.45 -43.34
N THR A 3 -35.95 -41.27 -43.86
CA THR A 3 -34.63 -40.63 -43.82
C THR A 3 -34.44 -39.91 -42.49
N ALA A 4 -33.42 -40.31 -41.71
CA ALA A 4 -33.00 -39.61 -40.51
C ALA A 4 -31.95 -38.55 -40.86
N VAL A 5 -32.26 -37.28 -40.59
CA VAL A 5 -31.32 -36.15 -40.66
C VAL A 5 -30.53 -36.13 -39.35
N ARG A 6 -29.20 -36.29 -39.42
CA ARG A 6 -28.29 -36.10 -38.29
C ARG A 6 -27.87 -34.63 -38.24
N SER A 7 -28.36 -33.89 -37.25
CA SER A 7 -27.85 -32.55 -36.92
C SER A 7 -26.53 -32.68 -36.16
N ALA A 8 -25.44 -32.19 -36.73
CA ALA A 8 -24.17 -32.03 -36.04
C ALA A 8 -24.19 -30.70 -35.27
N VAL A 9 -24.12 -30.76 -33.94
CA VAL A 9 -23.93 -29.57 -33.09
C VAL A 9 -22.43 -29.29 -33.02
N VAL A 10 -21.98 -28.21 -33.65
CA VAL A 10 -20.62 -27.69 -33.49
C VAL A 10 -20.63 -26.80 -32.24
N VAL A 11 -20.05 -27.31 -31.14
CA VAL A 11 -19.80 -26.51 -29.94
C VAL A 11 -18.50 -25.72 -30.19
N GLY A 12 -18.63 -24.44 -30.52
CA GLY A 12 -17.50 -23.53 -30.57
C GLY A 12 -17.02 -23.21 -29.16
N LEU A 13 -15.80 -23.64 -28.81
CA LEU A 13 -15.10 -23.12 -27.64
C LEU A 13 -14.69 -21.68 -27.90
N THR A 14 -15.44 -20.72 -27.37
CA THR A 14 -14.95 -19.36 -27.16
C THR A 14 -13.99 -19.38 -25.98
N LEU A 15 -12.67 -19.36 -26.26
CA LEU A 15 -11.68 -19.01 -25.25
C LEU A 15 -11.92 -17.56 -24.83
N LEU A 16 -12.62 -17.37 -23.71
CA LEU A 16 -12.57 -16.12 -22.96
C LEU A 16 -11.16 -16.03 -22.37
N ALA A 17 -10.31 -15.19 -22.95
CA ALA A 17 -9.03 -14.85 -22.37
C ALA A 17 -9.29 -14.15 -21.02
N VAL A 18 -9.22 -14.91 -19.93
CA VAL A 18 -9.22 -14.36 -18.58
C VAL A 18 -7.84 -13.76 -18.37
N THR A 19 -7.68 -12.48 -18.72
CA THR A 19 -6.46 -11.76 -18.38
C THR A 19 -6.34 -11.72 -16.86
N SER A 20 -5.30 -12.34 -16.31
CA SER A 20 -5.05 -12.33 -14.88
C SER A 20 -4.92 -10.88 -14.39
N PRO A 21 -5.46 -10.53 -13.20
CA PRO A 21 -5.35 -9.18 -12.63
C PRO A 21 -3.89 -8.67 -12.51
N ILE A 22 -2.93 -9.60 -12.44
CA ILE A 22 -1.48 -9.34 -12.44
C ILE A 22 -1.03 -8.59 -13.71
N ALA A 23 -1.60 -8.91 -14.88
CA ALA A 23 -1.24 -8.25 -16.14
C ALA A 23 -1.73 -6.80 -16.22
N GLN A 24 -2.79 -6.45 -15.47
CA GLN A 24 -3.33 -5.09 -15.38
C GLN A 24 -2.49 -4.16 -14.48
N GLN A 25 -1.61 -4.71 -13.62
CA GLN A 25 -0.86 -3.90 -12.65
C GLN A 25 0.51 -3.44 -13.19
N LYS A 26 1.17 -4.26 -14.02
CA LYS A 26 2.35 -3.84 -14.82
C LYS A 26 2.06 -2.65 -15.75
N THR A 27 0.79 -2.37 -16.03
CA THR A 27 0.33 -1.26 -16.87
C THR A 27 0.12 0.07 -16.15
N VAL A 28 0.26 0.15 -14.82
CA VAL A 28 -0.03 1.39 -14.07
C VAL A 28 1.17 2.36 -14.04
N PHE A 29 2.41 1.86 -13.93
CA PHE A 29 3.63 2.70 -14.01
C PHE A 29 4.11 2.87 -15.45
N THR A 30 3.43 3.73 -16.19
CA THR A 30 3.76 4.05 -17.59
C THR A 30 4.99 4.96 -17.71
N PRO A 31 5.65 5.07 -18.89
CA PRO A 31 6.70 6.06 -19.13
C PRO A 31 6.30 7.49 -18.76
N GLN A 32 5.02 7.84 -18.89
CA GLN A 32 4.46 9.13 -18.54
C GLN A 32 4.47 9.38 -17.03
N VAL A 33 4.20 8.35 -16.21
CA VAL A 33 4.32 8.43 -14.74
C VAL A 33 5.76 8.73 -14.35
N TYR A 34 6.73 7.99 -14.91
CA TYR A 34 8.15 8.24 -14.65
C TYR A 34 8.60 9.63 -15.14
N ALA A 35 8.08 10.11 -16.27
CA ALA A 35 8.35 11.46 -16.74
C ALA A 35 7.82 12.53 -15.77
N ARG A 36 6.62 12.32 -15.19
CA ARG A 36 6.04 13.22 -14.20
C ARG A 36 6.85 13.23 -12.90
N ILE A 37 7.23 12.05 -12.39
CA ILE A 37 8.11 11.94 -11.21
C ILE A 37 9.43 12.69 -11.46
N ASN A 38 10.06 12.47 -12.62
CA ASN A 38 11.29 13.17 -12.99
C ASN A 38 11.12 14.69 -13.07
N SER A 39 9.99 15.16 -13.57
CA SER A 39 9.70 16.59 -13.67
C SER A 39 9.47 17.26 -12.30
N VAL A 40 8.94 16.53 -11.33
CA VAL A 40 8.59 17.07 -10.00
C VAL A 40 9.74 16.88 -9.00
N TYR A 41 10.34 15.69 -8.97
CA TYR A 41 11.31 15.27 -7.96
C TYR A 41 12.72 15.02 -8.50
N GLY A 42 12.91 15.07 -9.83
CA GLY A 42 14.21 14.86 -10.47
C GLY A 42 14.51 13.41 -10.83
N SER A 43 15.68 13.21 -11.45
CA SER A 43 16.05 11.93 -12.06
C SER A 43 16.35 10.84 -11.05
N GLU A 44 16.94 11.18 -9.91
CA GLU A 44 17.25 10.24 -8.83
C GLU A 44 15.97 9.64 -8.23
N ALA A 45 14.99 10.49 -7.91
CA ALA A 45 13.67 10.07 -7.44
C ALA A 45 12.99 9.10 -8.42
N LYS A 46 13.02 9.40 -9.72
CA LYS A 46 12.52 8.51 -10.78
C LYS A 46 13.22 7.14 -10.74
N GLU A 47 14.54 7.12 -10.58
CA GLU A 47 15.31 5.87 -10.49
C GLU A 47 14.99 5.08 -9.22
N ASP A 48 14.80 5.74 -8.08
CA ASP A 48 14.45 5.05 -6.83
C ASP A 48 13.04 4.48 -6.84
N VAL A 49 12.07 5.19 -7.45
CA VAL A 49 10.74 4.63 -7.72
C VAL A 49 10.85 3.44 -8.67
N ALA A 50 11.69 3.51 -9.71
CA ALA A 50 11.91 2.36 -10.61
C ALA A 50 12.51 1.15 -9.87
N LYS A 51 13.44 1.36 -8.93
CA LYS A 51 13.98 0.28 -8.07
C LYS A 51 12.90 -0.35 -7.18
N TRP A 52 12.02 0.46 -6.60
CA TRP A 52 10.86 -0.06 -5.86
C TRP A 52 9.96 -0.92 -6.76
N ARG A 53 9.67 -0.44 -7.98
CA ARG A 53 8.84 -1.16 -8.94
C ARG A 53 9.45 -2.49 -9.35
N GLN A 54 10.76 -2.49 -9.62
CA GLN A 54 11.50 -3.71 -9.90
C GLN A 54 11.41 -4.69 -8.74
N LEU A 55 11.59 -4.24 -7.50
CA LEU A 55 11.47 -5.10 -6.32
C LEU A 55 10.07 -5.72 -6.22
N VAL A 56 9.01 -4.94 -6.39
CA VAL A 56 7.63 -5.45 -6.35
C VAL A 56 7.41 -6.50 -7.46
N ASP A 57 7.93 -6.28 -8.65
CA ASP A 57 7.83 -7.23 -9.76
C ASP A 57 8.59 -8.54 -9.46
N GLU A 58 9.80 -8.46 -8.90
CA GLU A 58 10.62 -9.62 -8.52
C GLU A 58 9.94 -10.46 -7.42
N LEU A 59 9.29 -9.80 -6.47
CA LEU A 59 8.63 -10.46 -5.34
C LEU A 59 7.28 -11.12 -5.69
N GLN A 60 6.71 -10.92 -6.89
CA GLN A 60 5.38 -11.46 -7.24
C GLN A 60 5.28 -12.98 -7.02
N SER A 61 6.33 -13.71 -7.40
CA SER A 61 6.40 -15.18 -7.31
C SER A 61 6.96 -15.72 -5.99
N GLU A 62 7.41 -14.84 -5.10
CA GLU A 62 8.03 -15.25 -3.84
C GLU A 62 6.99 -15.64 -2.79
N ASP A 63 7.44 -16.36 -1.76
CA ASP A 63 6.60 -16.68 -0.62
C ASP A 63 6.29 -15.44 0.23
N LEU A 64 5.31 -15.59 1.12
CA LEU A 64 4.83 -14.48 1.94
C LEU A 64 5.91 -13.94 2.90
N ASP A 65 6.74 -14.81 3.47
CA ASP A 65 7.76 -14.40 4.44
C ASP A 65 8.82 -13.53 3.76
N GLU A 66 9.24 -13.91 2.55
CA GLU A 66 10.16 -13.14 1.73
C GLU A 66 9.55 -11.81 1.28
N LYS A 67 8.28 -11.80 0.88
CA LYS A 67 7.53 -10.56 0.57
C LYS A 67 7.53 -9.60 1.76
N LEU A 68 7.15 -10.07 2.94
CA LEU A 68 7.14 -9.26 4.17
C LEU A 68 8.53 -8.73 4.50
N TYR A 69 9.55 -9.60 4.45
CA TYR A 69 10.93 -9.27 4.76
C TYR A 69 11.50 -8.20 3.82
N GLN A 70 11.42 -8.42 2.50
CA GLN A 70 12.03 -7.53 1.52
C GLN A 70 11.34 -6.18 1.43
N ILE A 71 10.00 -6.14 1.54
CA ILE A 71 9.27 -4.86 1.60
C ILE A 71 9.64 -4.09 2.86
N ASN A 72 9.66 -4.74 4.03
CA ASN A 72 10.05 -4.08 5.27
C ASN A 72 11.49 -3.55 5.20
N ARG A 73 12.42 -4.36 4.66
CA ARG A 73 13.83 -4.00 4.49
C ARG A 73 14.02 -2.85 3.51
N PHE A 74 13.30 -2.85 2.39
CA PHE A 74 13.39 -1.82 1.36
C PHE A 74 13.03 -0.44 1.93
N PHE A 75 11.88 -0.31 2.59
CA PHE A 75 11.46 0.98 3.12
C PHE A 75 12.26 1.42 4.34
N ASN A 76 12.79 0.49 5.13
CA ASN A 76 13.64 0.81 6.29
C ASN A 76 15.05 1.33 5.94
N ARG A 77 15.33 1.59 4.65
CA ARG A 77 16.58 2.24 4.18
C ARG A 77 16.47 3.76 4.09
N PHE A 78 15.26 4.30 4.02
CA PHE A 78 15.01 5.74 3.94
C PHE A 78 15.25 6.41 5.28
N ASP A 79 15.31 7.74 5.29
CA ASP A 79 15.52 8.51 6.50
C ASP A 79 14.21 8.75 7.25
N PHE A 80 14.28 8.81 8.58
CA PHE A 80 13.15 9.24 9.40
C PHE A 80 13.22 10.75 9.60
N VAL A 81 12.20 11.48 9.17
CA VAL A 81 12.10 12.94 9.32
C VAL A 81 10.65 13.30 9.63
N ASP A 82 10.43 13.99 10.75
CA ASP A 82 9.10 14.46 11.15
C ASP A 82 8.48 15.40 10.11
N ASP A 83 7.17 15.31 9.91
CA ASP A 83 6.41 16.11 8.92
C ASP A 83 6.58 17.61 9.06
N LEU A 84 6.73 18.10 10.28
CA LEU A 84 6.91 19.52 10.52
C LEU A 84 8.21 20.04 9.90
N VAL A 85 9.24 19.19 9.86
CA VAL A 85 10.53 19.51 9.24
C VAL A 85 10.46 19.24 7.74
N HIS A 86 9.89 18.10 7.35
CA HIS A 86 9.89 17.64 5.96
C HIS A 86 8.89 18.38 5.08
N TRP A 87 7.63 18.43 5.50
CA TRP A 87 6.49 18.95 4.74
C TRP A 87 6.01 20.32 5.21
N GLN A 88 6.59 20.86 6.28
CA GLN A 88 6.14 22.10 6.96
C GLN A 88 4.66 22.03 7.39
N GLN A 89 4.18 20.82 7.67
CA GLN A 89 2.83 20.51 8.09
C GLN A 89 2.87 19.71 9.39
N LYS A 90 1.81 19.79 10.20
CA LYS A 90 1.80 19.07 11.48
C LYS A 90 1.63 17.57 11.31
N ASP A 91 1.00 17.15 10.23
CA ASP A 91 0.60 15.77 9.94
C ASP A 91 0.31 15.72 8.43
N TYR A 92 1.09 14.93 7.68
CA TYR A 92 1.08 14.81 6.23
C TYR A 92 1.39 13.37 5.82
N TRP A 93 0.35 12.63 5.44
CA TRP A 93 0.52 11.26 4.97
C TRP A 93 1.04 11.25 3.54
N ALA A 94 2.33 10.98 3.35
CA ALA A 94 2.94 10.91 2.04
C ALA A 94 2.45 9.68 1.28
N THR A 95 2.25 9.85 -0.03
CA THR A 95 2.09 8.71 -0.93
C THR A 95 3.37 7.88 -0.98
N PRO A 96 3.32 6.59 -1.35
CA PRO A 96 4.54 5.80 -1.54
C PRO A 96 5.53 6.45 -2.53
N ILE A 97 5.02 7.13 -3.56
CA ILE A 97 5.87 7.84 -4.53
C ILE A 97 6.52 9.06 -3.89
N GLU A 98 5.78 9.89 -3.13
CA GLU A 98 6.35 11.03 -2.41
C GLU A 98 7.44 10.59 -1.43
N PHE A 99 7.13 9.60 -0.59
CA PHE A 99 8.07 9.07 0.41
C PHE A 99 9.37 8.56 -0.21
N ILE A 100 9.28 7.78 -1.30
CA ILE A 100 10.48 7.30 -2.03
C ILE A 100 11.20 8.46 -2.70
N SER A 101 10.46 9.39 -3.31
CA SER A 101 11.03 10.46 -4.14
C SER A 101 11.78 11.52 -3.34
N THR A 102 11.37 11.77 -2.09
CA THR A 102 12.08 12.69 -1.20
C THR A 102 13.09 11.98 -0.29
N GLY A 103 13.08 10.64 -0.27
CA GLY A 103 14.04 9.82 0.46
C GLY A 103 13.85 9.79 1.98
N ALA A 104 12.76 10.39 2.48
CA ALA A 104 12.49 10.57 3.90
C ALA A 104 10.99 10.63 4.20
N GLY A 105 10.61 10.30 5.43
CA GLY A 105 9.23 10.34 5.93
C GLY A 105 9.17 9.97 7.40
N ASP A 106 7.99 9.98 8.01
CA ASP A 106 7.79 9.61 9.41
C ASP A 106 7.10 8.24 9.57
N CYS A 107 6.46 7.93 10.71
CA CYS A 107 6.08 6.54 11.00
C CYS A 107 4.94 6.00 10.11
N GLU A 108 3.99 6.84 9.75
CA GLU A 108 2.88 6.51 8.86
C GLU A 108 3.35 6.30 7.43
N ASP A 109 4.29 7.10 6.93
CA ASP A 109 4.77 7.03 5.54
C ASP A 109 5.37 5.65 5.26
N TYR A 110 6.16 5.14 6.20
CA TYR A 110 6.73 3.79 6.13
C TYR A 110 5.63 2.74 6.17
N THR A 111 4.64 2.90 7.05
CA THR A 111 3.54 1.95 7.24
C THR A 111 2.67 1.88 5.98
N ILE A 112 2.32 3.03 5.41
CA ILE A 112 1.50 3.20 4.21
C ILE A 112 2.22 2.61 2.99
N ALA A 113 3.51 2.92 2.81
CA ALA A 113 4.26 2.42 1.66
C ALA A 113 4.44 0.89 1.69
N LYS A 114 4.69 0.32 2.88
CA LYS A 114 4.70 -1.14 3.10
C LYS A 114 3.32 -1.75 2.81
N TYR A 115 2.25 -1.11 3.29
CA TYR A 115 0.87 -1.57 3.08
C TYR A 115 0.54 -1.66 1.60
N PHE A 116 0.69 -0.58 0.83
CA PHE A 116 0.36 -0.60 -0.60
C PHE A 116 1.19 -1.61 -1.39
N SER A 117 2.49 -1.74 -1.06
CA SER A 117 3.36 -2.71 -1.73
C SER A 117 2.91 -4.15 -1.48
N LEU A 118 2.50 -4.49 -0.25
CA LEU A 118 2.04 -5.84 0.08
C LEU A 118 0.66 -6.15 -0.50
N ILE A 119 -0.25 -5.17 -0.55
CA ILE A 119 -1.54 -5.29 -1.26
C ILE A 119 -1.30 -5.65 -2.72
N GLU A 120 -0.36 -4.97 -3.37
CA GLU A 120 0.02 -5.24 -4.76
C GLU A 120 0.70 -6.59 -4.98
N LEU A 121 1.43 -7.10 -3.97
CA LEU A 121 1.98 -8.46 -3.97
C LEU A 121 0.94 -9.55 -3.70
N GLY A 122 -0.34 -9.17 -3.63
CA GLY A 122 -1.48 -10.07 -3.46
C GLY A 122 -1.77 -10.45 -2.01
N VAL A 123 -1.16 -9.78 -1.02
CA VAL A 123 -1.51 -10.01 0.39
C VAL A 123 -2.93 -9.49 0.62
N PRO A 124 -3.87 -10.34 1.09
CA PRO A 124 -5.24 -9.91 1.34
C PRO A 124 -5.31 -8.74 2.30
N GLU A 125 -6.06 -7.70 1.93
CA GLU A 125 -6.20 -6.49 2.72
C GLU A 125 -6.70 -6.73 4.15
N GLN A 126 -7.53 -7.76 4.36
CA GLN A 126 -8.07 -8.11 5.67
C GLN A 126 -6.99 -8.66 6.61
N GLN A 127 -5.84 -9.11 6.06
CA GLN A 127 -4.67 -9.54 6.81
C GLN A 127 -3.74 -8.38 7.18
N LEU A 128 -3.94 -7.18 6.63
CA LEU A 128 -3.07 -6.02 6.87
C LEU A 128 -3.83 -4.94 7.65
N ARG A 129 -3.21 -4.44 8.73
CA ARG A 129 -3.77 -3.35 9.54
C ARG A 129 -2.70 -2.31 9.85
N LEU A 130 -3.00 -1.05 9.56
CA LEU A 130 -2.27 0.09 10.08
C LEU A 130 -2.63 0.22 11.56
N MET A 131 -1.63 0.12 12.43
CA MET A 131 -1.82 0.07 13.88
C MET A 131 -1.16 1.27 14.53
N TYR A 132 -1.98 2.10 15.18
CA TYR A 132 -1.54 3.21 16.00
C TYR A 132 -1.21 2.69 17.41
N VAL A 133 -0.01 2.99 17.88
CA VAL A 133 0.54 2.48 19.13
C VAL A 133 1.24 3.61 19.89
N THR A 134 1.50 3.39 21.17
CA THR A 134 2.51 4.15 21.91
C THR A 134 3.83 3.40 21.85
N ALA A 135 4.89 4.02 21.34
CA ALA A 135 6.25 3.53 21.50
C ALA A 135 6.74 3.88 22.92
N LEU A 136 6.75 2.90 23.81
CA LEU A 136 6.90 3.11 25.26
C LEU A 136 8.28 3.65 25.64
N GLU A 137 9.33 3.20 24.95
CA GLU A 137 10.70 3.64 25.21
C GLU A 137 10.91 5.11 24.81
N LEU A 138 10.32 5.52 23.69
CA LEU A 138 10.36 6.91 23.19
C LEU A 138 9.29 7.81 23.82
N ARG A 139 8.28 7.22 24.47
CA ARG A 139 7.13 7.90 25.08
C ARG A 139 6.36 8.79 24.11
N GLN A 140 6.23 8.34 22.87
CA GLN A 140 5.52 9.06 21.82
C GLN A 140 4.56 8.14 21.07
N PRO A 141 3.55 8.69 20.40
CA PRO A 141 2.75 7.92 19.46
C PRO A 141 3.59 7.45 18.27
N HIS A 142 3.18 6.32 17.69
CA HIS A 142 3.88 5.66 16.59
C HIS A 142 2.89 4.88 15.74
N MET A 143 3.25 4.59 14.49
CA MET A 143 2.47 3.74 13.60
C MET A 143 3.31 2.57 13.08
N VAL A 144 2.71 1.38 13.06
CA VAL A 144 3.33 0.17 12.50
C VAL A 144 2.33 -0.57 11.61
N LEU A 145 2.84 -1.41 10.71
CA LEU A 145 2.01 -2.32 9.92
C LEU A 145 1.93 -3.68 10.62
N ALA A 146 0.71 -4.13 10.91
CA ALA A 146 0.44 -5.45 11.47
C ALA A 146 -0.07 -6.41 10.39
N TYR A 147 0.58 -7.57 10.25
CA TYR A 147 0.13 -8.68 9.42
C TYR A 147 -0.50 -9.78 10.27
N TYR A 148 -1.71 -10.19 9.92
CA TYR A 148 -2.50 -11.25 10.56
C TYR A 148 -2.67 -12.42 9.60
N GLU A 149 -2.04 -13.56 9.88
CA GLU A 149 -2.28 -14.79 9.11
C GLU A 149 -3.76 -15.21 9.16
N THR A 150 -4.37 -15.12 10.36
CA THR A 150 -5.80 -15.29 10.56
C THR A 150 -6.33 -14.17 11.47
N PRO A 151 -7.65 -13.90 11.50
CA PRO A 151 -8.23 -12.86 12.35
C PRO A 151 -7.93 -13.00 13.86
N THR A 152 -7.58 -14.20 14.32
CA THR A 152 -7.27 -14.50 15.73
C THR A 152 -5.78 -14.76 15.99
N SER A 153 -4.93 -14.73 14.96
CA SER A 153 -3.49 -14.92 15.09
C SER A 153 -2.85 -13.75 15.85
N ILE A 154 -1.75 -14.03 16.56
CA ILE A 154 -0.83 -12.98 17.01
C ILE A 154 -0.18 -12.38 15.76
N PRO A 155 -0.31 -11.07 15.50
CA PRO A 155 0.19 -10.50 14.27
C PRO A 155 1.72 -10.38 14.27
N LEU A 156 2.30 -10.42 13.08
CA LEU A 156 3.65 -9.94 12.83
C LEU A 156 3.65 -8.42 12.70
N VAL A 157 4.66 -7.76 13.27
CA VAL A 157 4.80 -6.31 13.25
C VAL A 157 5.94 -5.91 12.33
N LEU A 158 5.62 -5.11 11.31
CA LEU A 158 6.57 -4.46 10.41
C LEU A 158 6.71 -3.00 10.84
N ASP A 159 7.91 -2.60 11.21
CA ASP A 159 8.20 -1.32 11.89
C ASP A 159 9.49 -0.70 11.34
N ASN A 160 9.61 0.62 11.42
CA ASN A 160 10.79 1.40 11.05
C ASN A 160 11.74 1.65 12.22
N ILE A 161 11.25 1.67 13.47
CA ILE A 161 12.12 1.76 14.67
C ILE A 161 12.82 0.43 14.88
N ASN A 162 12.07 -0.64 15.11
CA ASN A 162 12.62 -2.00 15.15
C ASN A 162 12.47 -2.66 13.79
N ARG A 163 13.57 -2.70 13.03
CA ARG A 163 13.59 -3.21 11.65
C ARG A 163 13.38 -4.73 11.55
N ARG A 164 13.37 -5.46 12.66
CA ARG A 164 13.07 -6.90 12.66
C ARG A 164 11.56 -7.12 12.69
N ILE A 165 11.09 -8.01 11.82
CA ILE A 165 9.70 -8.47 11.86
C ILE A 165 9.56 -9.42 13.05
N LEU A 166 8.73 -9.04 14.02
CA LEU A 166 8.53 -9.79 15.25
C LEU A 166 7.03 -9.96 15.53
N PRO A 167 6.60 -11.09 16.12
CA PRO A 167 5.25 -11.21 16.64
C PRO A 167 4.95 -10.13 17.69
N ALA A 168 3.73 -9.61 17.72
CA ALA A 168 3.35 -8.51 18.62
C ALA A 168 3.59 -8.82 20.11
N ASN A 169 3.45 -10.08 20.54
CA ASN A 169 3.74 -10.48 21.92
C ASN A 169 5.25 -10.43 22.29
N LYS A 170 6.13 -10.25 21.31
CA LYS A 170 7.57 -9.98 21.49
C LYS A 170 7.90 -8.49 21.43
N ARG A 171 6.96 -7.62 21.05
CA ARG A 171 7.10 -6.16 20.99
C ARG A 171 6.56 -5.50 22.25
N ARG A 172 7.21 -5.77 23.39
CA ARG A 172 6.84 -5.20 24.70
C ARG A 172 7.09 -3.69 24.80
N ASP A 173 7.80 -3.15 23.82
CA ASP A 173 8.08 -1.73 23.62
C ASP A 173 6.91 -0.97 22.96
N LEU A 174 5.88 -1.68 22.48
CA LEU A 174 4.70 -1.08 21.86
C LEU A 174 3.43 -1.36 22.67
N SER A 175 2.61 -0.32 22.87
CA SER A 175 1.27 -0.45 23.45
C SER A 175 0.21 -0.11 22.41
N PRO A 176 -0.65 -1.06 21.98
CA PRO A 176 -1.66 -0.80 20.96
C PRO A 176 -2.74 0.17 21.45
N ILE A 177 -3.17 1.08 20.58
CA ILE A 177 -4.28 2.02 20.84
C ILE A 177 -5.47 1.67 19.96
N TYR A 178 -5.31 1.71 18.63
CA TYR A 178 -6.32 1.31 17.66
C TYR A 178 -5.69 0.86 16.34
N SER A 179 -6.46 0.21 15.48
CA SER A 179 -6.00 -0.19 14.14
C SER A 179 -7.10 -0.09 13.11
N PHE A 180 -6.73 0.16 11.87
CA PHE A 180 -7.63 0.27 10.72
C PHE A 180 -6.96 -0.33 9.48
N ASN A 181 -7.72 -0.49 8.40
CA ASN A 181 -7.22 -0.85 7.07
C ASN A 181 -7.93 0.01 6.03
N GLY A 182 -7.57 -0.15 4.75
CA GLY A 182 -8.23 0.58 3.66
C GLY A 182 -9.75 0.38 3.68
N ASN A 183 -10.25 -0.86 3.82
CA ASN A 183 -11.68 -1.16 3.87
C ASN A 183 -12.39 -0.48 5.05
N GLY A 184 -11.76 -0.33 6.21
CA GLY A 184 -12.32 0.43 7.33
C GLY A 184 -12.52 1.91 6.96
N LEU A 185 -11.61 2.46 6.17
CA LEU A 185 -11.70 3.82 5.63
C LEU A 185 -12.76 3.88 4.51
N TRP A 186 -12.72 2.99 3.52
CA TRP A 186 -13.68 2.93 2.41
C TRP A 186 -15.11 2.57 2.85
N ALA A 187 -15.29 1.74 3.88
CA ALA A 187 -16.60 1.40 4.45
C ALA A 187 -17.21 2.58 5.22
N ALA A 188 -16.40 3.36 5.94
CA ALA A 188 -16.85 4.61 6.56
C ALA A 188 -17.37 5.64 5.51
N LYS A 189 -16.79 5.64 4.31
CA LYS A 189 -17.27 6.40 3.15
C LYS A 189 -18.61 5.85 2.62
N ALA A 190 -18.73 4.54 2.43
CA ALA A 190 -19.94 3.91 1.87
C ALA A 190 -21.18 3.98 2.78
N MET A 191 -20.98 3.99 4.10
CA MET A 191 -22.07 4.04 5.09
C MET A 191 -22.65 5.45 5.33
N GLY A 192 -22.22 6.48 4.59
CA GLY A 192 -22.72 7.85 4.72
C GLY A 192 -22.37 8.55 6.06
N THR A 193 -21.73 7.85 6.98
CA THR A 193 -21.09 8.40 8.19
C THR A 193 -19.87 9.26 7.85
N GLY A 194 -19.24 9.04 6.69
CA GLY A 194 -18.25 9.93 6.09
C GLY A 194 -18.76 11.36 5.81
N ARG A 195 -20.08 11.59 5.72
CA ARG A 195 -20.64 12.95 5.59
C ARG A 195 -20.59 13.74 6.91
N LYS A 196 -20.53 13.05 8.06
CA LYS A 196 -20.29 13.67 9.39
C LYS A 196 -18.81 13.69 9.79
N LEU A 197 -17.95 12.89 9.13
CA LEU A 197 -16.51 12.80 9.38
C LEU A 197 -15.64 13.42 8.28
N ARG A 198 -16.23 14.19 7.37
CA ARG A 198 -15.52 15.12 6.48
C ARG A 198 -14.71 16.21 7.22
N GLY A 199 -14.73 16.21 8.55
CA GLY A 199 -13.97 17.12 9.40
C GLY A 199 -12.85 16.39 10.14
N SER A 200 -11.62 16.55 9.64
CA SER A 200 -10.33 16.24 10.30
C SER A 200 -10.01 14.77 10.62
N GLY A 201 -8.71 14.47 10.76
CA GLY A 201 -8.19 13.17 11.21
C GLY A 201 -7.75 12.21 10.09
N PRO A 202 -7.41 10.95 10.45
CA PRO A 202 -6.79 9.96 9.53
C PRO A 202 -7.55 9.70 8.24
N MET A 203 -8.89 9.76 8.28
CA MET A 203 -9.73 9.55 7.09
C MET A 203 -9.51 10.63 6.03
N LYS A 204 -9.42 11.90 6.43
CA LYS A 204 -9.17 13.01 5.50
C LYS A 204 -7.78 12.90 4.89
N MET A 205 -6.78 12.58 5.71
CA MET A 205 -5.39 12.49 5.27
C MET A 205 -5.20 11.34 4.28
N TRP A 206 -5.86 10.20 4.52
CA TRP A 206 -5.91 9.10 3.57
C TRP A 206 -6.58 9.49 2.24
N ASP A 207 -7.74 10.15 2.29
CA ASP A 207 -8.43 10.60 1.07
C ASP A 207 -7.56 11.59 0.27
N ASP A 208 -6.97 12.58 0.95
CA ASP A 208 -6.09 13.56 0.32
C ASP A 208 -4.85 12.87 -0.30
N MET A 209 -4.27 11.89 0.39
CA MET A 209 -3.13 11.10 -0.09
C MET A 209 -3.48 10.28 -1.33
N VAL A 210 -4.62 9.57 -1.31
CA VAL A 210 -5.09 8.81 -2.48
C VAL A 210 -5.32 9.74 -3.68
N GLU A 211 -5.87 10.92 -3.46
CA GLU A 211 -6.05 11.91 -4.54
C GLU A 211 -4.70 12.37 -5.13
N ARG A 212 -3.70 12.64 -4.29
CA ARG A 212 -2.35 12.99 -4.78
C ARG A 212 -1.73 11.84 -5.57
N LEU A 213 -1.89 10.60 -5.11
CA LEU A 213 -1.39 9.42 -5.82
C LEU A 213 -2.06 9.31 -7.20
N ASP A 214 -3.38 9.45 -7.27
CA ASP A 214 -4.13 9.40 -8.53
C ASP A 214 -3.65 10.46 -9.52
N ARG A 215 -3.38 11.69 -9.07
CA ARG A 215 -2.83 12.74 -9.94
C ARG A 215 -1.47 12.37 -10.50
N VAL A 216 -0.59 11.77 -9.71
CA VAL A 216 0.72 11.31 -10.19
C VAL A 216 0.56 10.15 -11.19
N MET A 217 -0.36 9.22 -10.94
CA MET A 217 -0.55 8.03 -11.79
C MET A 217 -1.29 8.33 -13.10
N TYR A 218 -2.32 9.16 -13.06
CA TYR A 218 -3.25 9.34 -14.18
C TYR A 218 -3.24 10.77 -14.76
N GLY A 219 -2.67 11.73 -14.03
CA GLY A 219 -2.72 13.15 -14.37
C GLY A 219 -3.88 13.86 -13.72
N ASP A 220 -3.94 15.18 -13.91
CA ASP A 220 -5.07 15.97 -13.45
C ASP A 220 -6.32 15.51 -14.21
N LYS A 221 -7.42 15.37 -13.47
CA LYS A 221 -8.73 15.20 -14.10
C LYS A 221 -9.05 16.54 -14.75
N GLU A 222 -9.20 16.56 -16.07
CA GLU A 222 -9.75 17.74 -16.74
C GLU A 222 -11.12 18.05 -16.10
N GLU A 223 -11.26 19.25 -15.53
CA GLU A 223 -12.51 19.79 -15.00
C GLU A 223 -13.47 20.19 -16.13
#